data_AF-A0A920S3U7-F1
#
_entry.id   AF-A0A920S3U7-F1
#
_cell.length_a   1.000
_cell.length_b   1.000
_cell.length_c   1.000
_cell.angle_alpha   90.00
_cell.angle_beta   90.00
_cell.angle_gamma   90.00
#
_symmetry.space_group_name_H-M   'P 1'
#
loop_
_entity.id
_entity.type
_entity.pdbx_description
1 polymer ?
#
loop_
_entity_poly.entity_id
_entity_poly.type
_entity_poly.pdbx_seq_one_letter_code
_entity_poly.pdbx_strand_id
1 'polypeptide(L)'
;MIKISPKAPLDKTTDAQLNQILILAFNQRRKKISNSLKESFTVDEIKKLGIDPKSRPENLTVDEFLRLSQEVLINDNLCFWRSTRVL
;
A
#
# COMPACT_ATOMS: atom_id res chain seq x y z
N MET A 1 17.07 -23.05 -11.41
CA MET A 1 17.54 -22.50 -10.12
C MET A 1 17.28 -21.00 -10.12
N ILE A 2 16.52 -20.49 -9.16
CA ILE A 2 16.19 -19.05 -9.08
C ILE A 2 17.28 -18.37 -8.25
N LYS A 3 17.83 -17.26 -8.76
CA LYS A 3 18.80 -16.42 -8.04
C LYS A 3 18.07 -15.19 -7.52
N ILE A 4 18.02 -15.03 -6.20
CA ILE A 4 17.49 -13.83 -5.53
C ILE A 4 18.69 -13.00 -5.08
N SER A 5 18.67 -11.69 -5.31
CA SER A 5 19.71 -10.77 -4.86
C SER A 5 19.05 -9.60 -4.12
N PRO A 6 19.57 -9.22 -2.94
CA PRO A 6 18.94 -8.19 -2.13
C PRO A 6 19.11 -6.83 -2.79
N LYS A 7 18.05 -6.01 -2.73
CA LYS A 7 18.11 -4.59 -3.07
C LYS A 7 18.45 -3.79 -1.81
N ALA A 8 18.94 -2.57 -2.00
CA ALA A 8 19.21 -1.64 -0.90
C ALA A 8 17.98 -1.50 0.01
N PRO A 9 18.18 -1.39 1.33
CA PRO A 9 17.09 -1.29 2.29
C PRO A 9 16.28 -0.01 2.06
N LEU A 10 14.96 -0.12 2.21
CA LEU A 10 14.04 1.02 2.20
C LEU A 10 14.08 1.75 3.55
N ASP A 11 13.60 3.00 3.56
CA ASP A 11 13.38 3.74 4.80
C ASP A 11 12.38 2.99 5.69
N LYS A 12 12.68 2.90 6.99
CA LYS A 12 11.88 2.10 7.95
C LYS A 12 10.40 2.48 7.97
N THR A 13 10.09 3.76 7.80
CA THR A 13 8.71 4.25 7.82
C THR A 13 7.96 3.82 6.54
N THR A 14 8.60 3.99 5.39
CA THR A 14 8.07 3.58 4.08
C THR A 14 7.83 2.07 4.02
N ASP A 15 8.74 1.27 4.59
CA ASP A 15 8.61 -0.19 4.68
C ASP A 15 7.40 -0.63 5.51
N ALA A 16 7.21 -0.02 6.69
CA ALA A 16 6.07 -0.33 7.57
C ALA A 16 4.73 -0.01 6.90
N GLN A 17 4.62 1.14 6.24
CA GLN A 17 3.41 1.56 5.53
C GLN A 17 3.15 0.74 4.28
N LEU A 18 4.20 0.40 3.52
CA LEU A 18 4.10 -0.49 2.37
C LEU A 18 3.49 -1.82 2.80
N ASN A 19 3.99 -2.41 3.89
CA ASN A 19 3.46 -3.65 4.43
C ASN A 19 1.97 -3.52 4.81
N GLN A 20 1.56 -2.42 5.44
CA GLN A 20 0.15 -2.18 5.79
C GLN A 20 -0.76 -2.10 4.55
N ILE A 21 -0.36 -1.34 3.54
CA ILE A 21 -1.12 -1.20 2.28
C ILE A 21 -1.21 -2.56 1.57
N LEU A 22 -0.13 -3.32 1.54
CA LEU A 22 -0.11 -4.67 0.97
C LEU A 22 -1.11 -5.57 1.69
N ILE A 23 -1.12 -5.59 3.02
CA ILE A 23 -2.08 -6.38 3.81
C ILE A 23 -3.52 -5.96 3.48
N LEU A 24 -3.84 -4.67 3.49
CA LEU A 24 -5.19 -4.17 3.20
C LEU A 24 -5.64 -4.53 1.77
N ALA A 25 -4.75 -4.35 0.79
CA ALA A 25 -5.02 -4.64 -0.60
C ALA A 25 -5.22 -6.15 -0.83
N PHE A 26 -4.28 -6.99 -0.39
CA PHE A 26 -4.30 -8.43 -0.66
C PHE A 26 -5.33 -9.21 0.18
N ASN A 27 -5.70 -8.73 1.37
CA ASN A 27 -6.85 -9.27 2.10
C ASN A 27 -8.15 -9.16 1.28
N GLN A 28 -8.23 -8.16 0.41
CA GLN A 28 -9.34 -7.92 -0.49
C GLN A 28 -8.95 -8.09 -1.96
N ARG A 29 -8.12 -9.09 -2.31
CA ARG A 29 -7.55 -9.30 -3.66
C ARG A 29 -8.52 -9.21 -4.84
N ARG A 30 -9.80 -9.57 -4.62
CA ARG A 30 -10.83 -9.56 -5.68
C ARG A 30 -11.57 -8.24 -5.83
N LYS A 31 -11.35 -7.29 -4.92
CA LYS A 31 -11.98 -5.97 -4.95
C LYS A 31 -11.04 -4.99 -5.68
N LYS A 32 -11.65 -3.91 -6.18
CA LYS A 32 -10.94 -2.77 -6.76
C LYS A 32 -10.07 -2.11 -5.70
N ILE A 33 -8.92 -1.56 -6.08
CA ILE A 33 -8.01 -0.84 -5.17
C ILE A 33 -8.73 0.30 -4.46
N SER A 34 -9.61 1.03 -5.15
CA SER A 34 -10.43 2.08 -4.51
C SER A 34 -11.31 1.58 -3.37
N ASN A 35 -11.74 0.31 -3.41
CA ASN A 35 -12.56 -0.29 -2.36
C ASN A 35 -11.71 -0.86 -1.23
N SER A 36 -10.58 -1.48 -1.57
CA SER A 36 -9.66 -2.05 -0.60
C SER A 36 -8.97 -0.98 0.25
N LEU A 37 -8.70 0.18 -0.34
CA LEU A 37 -7.98 1.30 0.30
C LEU A 37 -8.87 2.50 0.63
N LYS A 38 -10.20 2.36 0.56
CA LYS A 38 -11.16 3.45 0.77
C LYS A 38 -11.04 4.20 2.11
N GLU A 39 -10.47 3.56 3.13
CA GLU A 39 -10.28 4.12 4.47
C GLU A 39 -9.04 4.99 4.56
N SER A 40 -8.09 4.81 3.65
CA SER A 40 -6.80 5.50 3.63
C SER A 40 -6.67 6.47 2.46
N PHE A 41 -7.40 6.22 1.37
CA PHE A 41 -7.32 6.97 0.13
C PHE A 41 -8.69 7.20 -0.51
N THR A 42 -8.87 8.40 -1.03
CA THR A 42 -9.96 8.73 -1.95
C THR A 42 -9.62 8.28 -3.38
N VAL A 43 -10.66 8.18 -4.22
CA VAL A 43 -10.48 7.80 -5.64
C VAL A 43 -9.62 8.81 -6.40
N ASP A 44 -9.74 10.09 -6.06
CA ASP A 44 -9.00 11.16 -6.74
C ASP A 44 -7.52 11.18 -6.35
N GLU A 45 -7.18 10.86 -5.10
CA GLU A 45 -5.79 10.68 -4.67
C GLU A 45 -5.13 9.51 -5.39
N ILE A 46 -5.82 8.36 -5.51
CA ILE A 46 -5.32 7.19 -6.25
C ILE A 46 -5.04 7.55 -7.72
N LYS A 47 -5.96 8.28 -8.36
CA LYS A 47 -5.76 8.75 -9.74
C LYS A 47 -4.61 9.75 -9.86
N LYS A 48 -4.44 10.64 -8.88
CA LYS A 48 -3.35 11.63 -8.84
C LYS A 48 -1.98 10.96 -8.77
N LEU A 49 -1.88 9.80 -8.12
CA LEU A 49 -0.68 8.96 -8.10
C LEU A 49 -0.44 8.18 -9.41
N GLY A 50 -1.35 8.31 -10.38
CA GLY A 50 -1.29 7.63 -11.67
C GLY A 50 -1.74 6.17 -11.64
N ILE A 51 -2.47 5.76 -10.60
CA ILE A 51 -2.93 4.38 -10.41
C ILE A 51 -4.40 4.29 -10.86
N ASP A 52 -4.75 3.21 -11.55
CA ASP A 52 -6.15 2.96 -11.91
C ASP A 52 -6.95 2.48 -10.68
N PRO A 53 -7.93 3.27 -10.19
CA PRO A 53 -8.74 2.90 -9.03
C PRO A 53 -9.59 1.65 -9.27
N LYS A 54 -9.85 1.27 -10.53
CA LYS A 54 -10.63 0.08 -10.89
C LYS A 54 -9.78 -1.18 -10.96
N SER A 55 -8.47 -1.07 -10.92
CA SER A 55 -7.56 -2.21 -10.95
C SER A 55 -7.61 -3.01 -9.64
N ARG A 56 -7.28 -4.30 -9.76
CA ARG A 56 -7.18 -5.22 -8.62
C ARG A 56 -5.75 -5.21 -8.09
N PRO A 57 -5.52 -5.50 -6.80
CA PRO A 57 -4.18 -5.52 -6.20
C PRO A 57 -3.16 -6.34 -6.97
N GLU A 58 -3.57 -7.49 -7.52
CA GLU A 58 -2.73 -8.36 -8.35
C GLU A 58 -2.28 -7.75 -9.69
N ASN A 59 -2.95 -6.69 -10.15
CA ASN A 59 -2.63 -6.00 -11.40
C ASN A 59 -1.72 -4.77 -11.18
N LEU A 60 -1.48 -4.39 -9.94
CA LEU A 60 -0.60 -3.26 -9.61
C LEU A 60 0.85 -3.71 -9.56
N THR A 61 1.73 -2.83 -10.00
CA THR A 61 3.18 -2.97 -9.93
C THR A 61 3.71 -2.60 -8.54
N VAL A 62 4.92 -3.07 -8.23
CA VAL A 62 5.61 -2.76 -6.97
C VAL A 62 5.82 -1.25 -6.80
N ASP A 63 6.14 -0.55 -7.88
CA ASP A 63 6.35 0.90 -7.86
C ASP A 63 5.06 1.68 -7.54
N GLU A 64 3.90 1.19 -7.97
CA GLU A 64 2.61 1.80 -7.60
C GLU A 64 2.30 1.63 -6.11
N PHE A 65 2.61 0.47 -5.53
CA PHE A 65 2.50 0.28 -4.08
C PHE A 65 3.47 1.14 -3.29
N LEU A 66 4.70 1.36 -3.80
CA LEU A 66 5.67 2.27 -3.19
C LEU A 66 5.19 3.73 -3.22
N ARG A 67 4.54 4.18 -4.30
CA ARG A 67 3.94 5.53 -4.36
C ARG A 67 2.81 5.69 -3.36
N LEU A 68 1.96 4.66 -3.23
CA LEU A 68 0.90 4.66 -2.21
C LEU A 68 1.49 4.74 -0.81
N SER A 69 2.53 3.97 -0.48
CA SER A 69 3.13 4.05 0.87
C SER A 69 3.75 5.42 1.15
N GLN A 70 4.41 6.02 0.15
CA GLN A 70 4.95 7.37 0.28
C GLN A 70 3.87 8.43 0.49
N GLU A 71 2.71 8.33 -0.16
CA GLU A 71 1.61 9.29 0.04
C GLU A 71 0.96 9.15 1.43
N VAL A 72 0.90 7.93 1.99
CA VAL A 72 0.45 7.75 3.38
C VAL A 72 1.35 8.48 4.39
N LEU A 73 2.66 8.62 4.13
CA LEU A 73 3.54 9.43 5.00
C LEU A 73 3.04 10.87 5.18
N ILE A 74 2.33 11.41 4.19
CA ILE A 74 1.82 12.78 4.18
C ILE A 74 0.46 12.85 4.88
N ASN A 75 -0.30 11.76 4.88
CA ASN A 75 -1.63 11.66 5.44
C ASN A 75 -1.65 10.66 6.61
N ASP A 76 -1.45 11.15 7.84
CA ASP A 76 -1.47 10.39 9.11
C ASP A 76 -2.87 9.79 9.49
N ASN A 77 -3.69 9.44 8.51
CA ASN A 77 -5.03 8.89 8.69
C ASN A 77 -5.03 7.39 9.01
N LEU A 78 -3.87 6.72 8.92
CA LEU A 78 -3.69 5.29 9.24
C LEU A 78 -3.30 5.05 10.72
N CYS A 79 -3.89 5.81 11.63
CA CYS A 79 -3.78 5.57 13.08
C CYS A 79 -4.92 4.65 13.58
N PHE A 80 -5.06 3.45 13.01
CA PHE A 80 -6.01 2.45 13.54
C PHE A 80 -5.33 1.14 13.97
N TRP A 81 -4.20 0.76 13.36
CA TRP A 81 -3.47 -0.47 13.67
C TRP A 81 -2.27 -0.30 14.63
N ARG A 82 -1.97 0.94 15.08
CA ARG A 82 -0.94 1.17 16.11
C ARG A 82 -1.35 0.65 17.50
N SER A 83 -2.60 0.21 17.69
CA SER A 83 -3.13 -0.22 18.99
C SER A 83 -3.01 -1.72 19.28
N THR A 84 -2.46 -2.53 18.38
CA THR A 84 -2.19 -3.95 18.70
C THR A 84 -0.70 -4.22 18.65
N ARG A 85 0.00 -3.61 19.62
CA ARG A 85 1.19 -4.22 20.20
C ARG A 85 0.73 -5.58 20.73
N VAL A 86 1.01 -6.63 19.98
CA VAL A 86 1.01 -7.97 20.53
C VAL A 86 2.13 -7.97 21.58
N LEU A 87 1.77 -8.41 22.79
CA LEU A 87 2.44 -8.33 24.10
C LEU A 87 1.96 -7.18 24.99
#